data_AF-A0A661BDT1-F1
#
_entry.id   AF-A0A661BDT1-F1
#
_cell.length_a   1.000
_cell.length_b   1.000
_cell.length_c   1.000
_cell.angle_alpha   90.00
_cell.angle_beta   90.00
_cell.angle_gamma   90.00
#
_symmetry.space_group_name_H-M   'P 1'
#
loop_
_entity.id
_entity.type
_entity.pdbx_description
1 polymer ?
#
loop_
_entity_poly.entity_id
_entity_poly.type
_entity_poly.pdbx_seq_one_letter_code
_entity_poly.pdbx_strand_id
1 'polypeptide(L)'
;YYIALTYYKYRDVDNALPWFKKYRASGHRKYRGRAGYYIAVCLIGQGKYSEAIKYIEKMLKEGSYSKASLYWRLAQCWRKKGKLKKAWKISEKALKLCNGCGNEKYIIFERMNIARYMLDWQKFAGECERMLRKHPSSEFADNALLWATLVHLTSDQPEKAAKLIKKYRIYFREGNFIDELNYWLAKSYEAMDSSEKADSLYLYLAKEPYENLFIWLARQKMGWVEFPNISYTKVGTLAVDSVLKYACHIIGVNPESLRVNFKDARLKRQAERLIHLGILELARPCFHALEEKLIKSNNPRLLLSLWKYYYNLGLYDLATKEGTLLNYYLGARKNAAALMTAYPTPYFRIIDAFARQSNINPLLVYSIIRQESKFHNFAESYAGAIGLMQIIPETGYSIARRVGVNPFTKNHLNDYEINLKLGTNHIADLISSHGSLYKALAEYNAGNSQLSRWNQQCPNPQDDLVWTEFVDYGQTRRYIKKVVGNLFTYYWLYGRGD
;
A
#
# COMPACT_ATOMS: atom_id res chain seq x y z
N TYR A 1 -3.39 -36.03 -2.89
CA TYR A 1 -3.28 -34.84 -3.78
C TYR A 1 -3.97 -33.62 -3.19
N TYR A 2 -5.28 -33.66 -2.89
CA TYR A 2 -6.00 -32.48 -2.39
C TYR A 2 -5.45 -31.89 -1.08
N ILE A 3 -5.05 -32.74 -0.11
CA ILE A 3 -4.35 -32.30 1.10
C ILE A 3 -3.12 -31.44 0.77
N ALA A 4 -2.27 -31.91 -0.15
CA ALA A 4 -1.09 -31.16 -0.60
C ALA A 4 -1.46 -29.82 -1.23
N LEU A 5 -2.53 -29.81 -2.05
CA LEU A 5 -3.01 -28.60 -2.71
C LEU A 5 -3.59 -27.59 -1.69
N THR A 6 -4.21 -28.06 -0.62
CA THR A 6 -4.70 -27.20 0.47
C THR A 6 -3.53 -26.51 1.16
N TYR A 7 -2.52 -27.24 1.63
CA TYR A 7 -1.31 -26.64 2.21
C TYR A 7 -0.67 -25.60 1.27
N TYR A 8 -0.51 -25.96 -0.01
CA TYR A 8 0.02 -25.03 -1.01
C TYR A 8 -0.82 -23.75 -1.17
N LYS A 9 -2.16 -23.86 -1.17
CA LYS A 9 -3.05 -22.69 -1.27
C LYS A 9 -2.93 -21.77 -0.06
N TYR A 10 -2.62 -22.31 1.11
CA TYR A 10 -2.28 -21.56 2.32
C TYR A 10 -0.81 -21.10 2.36
N ARG A 11 -0.06 -21.23 1.25
CA ARG A 11 1.36 -20.88 1.11
C ARG A 11 2.31 -21.68 2.03
N ASP A 12 1.83 -22.77 2.59
CA ASP A 12 2.61 -23.70 3.40
C ASP A 12 3.29 -24.74 2.50
N VAL A 13 4.38 -24.32 1.86
CA VAL A 13 5.12 -25.16 0.91
C VAL A 13 5.88 -26.30 1.59
N ASP A 14 6.25 -26.12 2.86
CA ASP A 14 6.98 -27.11 3.65
C ASP A 14 6.10 -28.32 3.95
N ASN A 15 4.85 -28.11 4.35
CA ASN A 15 3.90 -29.21 4.52
C ASN A 15 3.35 -29.72 3.19
N ALA A 16 3.21 -28.88 2.16
CA ALA A 16 2.71 -29.34 0.85
C ALA A 16 3.65 -30.35 0.16
N LEU A 17 4.97 -30.13 0.25
CA LEU A 17 5.97 -30.86 -0.51
C LEU A 17 5.98 -32.39 -0.22
N PRO A 18 6.01 -32.86 1.05
CA PRO A 18 5.93 -34.29 1.36
C PRO A 18 4.66 -34.95 0.81
N TRP A 19 3.51 -34.28 0.90
CA TRP A 19 2.25 -34.81 0.40
C TRP A 19 2.22 -34.94 -1.13
N PHE A 20 2.79 -33.98 -1.85
CA PHE A 20 2.94 -34.12 -3.30
C PHE A 20 3.91 -35.24 -3.69
N LYS A 21 5.05 -35.39 -2.97
CA LYS A 21 6.00 -36.50 -3.18
C LYS A 21 5.34 -37.86 -2.94
N LYS A 22 4.61 -38.02 -1.83
CA LYS A 22 3.85 -39.24 -1.50
C LYS A 22 2.85 -39.60 -2.60
N TYR A 23 2.09 -38.61 -3.09
CA TYR A 23 1.15 -38.84 -4.18
C TYR A 23 1.80 -39.23 -5.51
N ARG A 24 2.94 -38.60 -5.87
CA ARG A 24 3.66 -38.96 -7.09
C ARG A 24 4.24 -40.38 -7.02
N ALA A 25 4.62 -40.84 -5.82
CA ALA A 25 5.15 -42.18 -5.60
C ALA A 25 4.06 -43.28 -5.62
N SER A 26 2.81 -42.97 -5.28
CA SER A 26 1.74 -43.97 -5.07
C SER A 26 1.22 -44.68 -6.34
N GLY A 27 1.83 -44.49 -7.50
CA GLY A 27 1.41 -45.12 -8.77
C GLY A 27 0.12 -44.56 -9.41
N HIS A 28 -0.68 -43.77 -8.69
CA HIS A 28 -1.91 -43.17 -9.24
C HIS A 28 -1.61 -42.26 -10.44
N ARG A 29 -2.30 -42.50 -11.56
CA ARG A 29 -2.09 -41.76 -12.82
C ARG A 29 -2.78 -40.40 -12.84
N LYS A 30 -3.99 -40.31 -12.26
CA LYS A 30 -4.77 -39.07 -12.16
C LYS A 30 -3.91 -38.01 -11.48
N TYR A 31 -3.71 -36.83 -12.08
CA TYR A 31 -2.87 -35.74 -11.54
C TYR A 31 -1.37 -36.02 -11.32
N ARG A 32 -0.79 -37.16 -11.74
CA ARG A 32 0.63 -37.48 -11.50
C ARG A 32 1.58 -36.39 -11.99
N GLY A 33 1.39 -35.92 -13.23
CA GLY A 33 2.17 -34.82 -13.81
C GLY A 33 1.98 -33.50 -13.06
N ARG A 34 0.74 -33.20 -12.63
CA ARG A 34 0.41 -31.97 -11.88
C ARG A 34 1.03 -31.98 -10.48
N ALA A 35 1.02 -33.12 -9.79
CA ALA A 35 1.74 -33.30 -8.52
C ALA A 35 3.25 -33.10 -8.72
N GLY A 36 3.80 -33.64 -9.81
CA GLY A 36 5.18 -33.37 -10.22
C GLY A 36 5.49 -31.89 -10.38
N TYR A 37 4.65 -31.16 -11.12
CA TYR A 37 4.80 -29.72 -11.28
C TYR A 37 4.78 -28.99 -9.93
N TYR A 38 3.85 -29.34 -9.02
CA TYR A 38 3.80 -28.69 -7.70
C TYR A 38 4.98 -29.06 -6.79
N ILE A 39 5.60 -30.23 -6.94
CA ILE A 39 6.88 -30.52 -6.26
C ILE A 39 7.94 -29.50 -6.68
N ALA A 40 8.08 -29.25 -7.99
CA ALA A 40 9.01 -28.23 -8.48
C ALA A 40 8.66 -26.83 -7.94
N VAL A 41 7.38 -26.46 -7.92
CA VAL A 41 6.93 -25.17 -7.38
C VAL A 41 7.24 -25.05 -5.88
N CYS A 42 7.02 -26.10 -5.08
CA CYS A 42 7.33 -26.08 -3.65
C CYS A 42 8.85 -25.96 -3.41
N LEU A 43 9.68 -26.66 -4.19
CA LEU A 43 11.15 -26.51 -4.12
C LEU A 43 11.59 -25.08 -4.43
N ILE A 44 10.97 -24.42 -5.42
CA ILE A 44 11.21 -23.00 -5.72
C ILE A 44 10.78 -22.11 -4.54
N GLY A 45 9.62 -22.40 -3.93
CA GLY A 45 9.11 -21.69 -2.75
C GLY A 45 10.04 -21.78 -1.54
N GLN A 46 10.70 -22.92 -1.34
CA GLN A 46 11.72 -23.15 -0.31
C GLN A 46 13.09 -22.51 -0.65
N GLY A 47 13.24 -21.83 -1.80
CA GLY A 47 14.53 -21.30 -2.25
C GLY A 47 15.51 -22.37 -2.77
N LYS A 48 15.09 -23.63 -2.88
CA LYS A 48 15.93 -24.77 -3.34
C LYS A 48 16.05 -24.81 -4.86
N TYR A 49 16.51 -23.72 -5.46
CA TYR A 49 16.52 -23.54 -6.92
C TYR A 49 17.36 -24.59 -7.66
N SER A 50 18.49 -25.02 -7.11
CA SER A 50 19.34 -26.05 -7.73
C SER A 50 18.64 -27.42 -7.80
N GLU A 51 17.92 -27.79 -6.74
CA GLU A 51 17.14 -29.05 -6.70
C GLU A 51 15.95 -28.95 -7.67
N ALA A 52 15.24 -27.83 -7.67
CA ALA A 52 14.14 -27.56 -8.60
C ALA A 52 14.59 -27.65 -10.07
N ILE A 53 15.75 -27.08 -10.43
CA ILE A 53 16.32 -27.17 -11.78
C ILE A 53 16.51 -28.62 -12.20
N LYS A 54 17.24 -29.42 -11.40
CA LYS A 54 17.49 -30.85 -11.69
C LYS A 54 16.17 -31.60 -11.87
N TYR A 55 15.20 -31.33 -10.99
CA TYR A 55 13.90 -31.96 -11.02
C TYR A 55 13.08 -31.59 -12.26
N ILE A 56 13.04 -30.31 -12.63
CA ILE A 56 12.35 -29.82 -13.82
C ILE A 56 12.98 -30.38 -15.10
N GLU A 57 14.31 -30.44 -15.18
CA GLU A 57 15.03 -31.02 -16.33
C GLU A 57 14.71 -32.51 -16.51
N LYS A 58 14.62 -33.27 -15.41
CA LYS A 58 14.13 -34.65 -15.43
C LYS A 58 12.69 -34.73 -15.97
N MET A 59 11.80 -33.88 -15.46
CA MET A 59 10.40 -33.85 -15.94
C MET A 59 10.27 -33.50 -17.43
N LEU A 60 11.12 -32.60 -17.93
CA LEU A 60 11.19 -32.23 -19.35
C LEU A 60 11.60 -33.42 -20.22
N LYS A 61 12.60 -34.20 -19.79
CA LYS A 61 13.03 -35.44 -20.48
C LYS A 61 11.94 -36.50 -20.49
N GLU A 62 11.23 -36.67 -19.38
CA GLU A 62 10.13 -37.64 -19.25
C GLU A 62 8.87 -37.24 -20.02
N GLY A 63 8.74 -35.99 -20.49
CA GLY A 63 7.49 -35.49 -21.06
C GLY A 63 6.33 -35.48 -20.07
N SER A 64 6.61 -35.44 -18.77
CA SER A 64 5.63 -35.71 -17.69
C SER A 64 4.67 -34.56 -17.39
N TYR A 65 4.85 -33.39 -18.01
CA TYR A 65 3.98 -32.21 -17.87
C TYR A 65 4.17 -31.23 -19.03
N SER A 66 3.35 -30.17 -19.08
CA SER A 66 3.45 -29.09 -20.07
C SER A 66 4.87 -28.50 -20.16
N LYS A 67 5.53 -28.67 -21.32
CA LYS A 67 6.88 -28.13 -21.57
C LYS A 67 6.94 -26.62 -21.35
N ALA A 68 5.92 -25.87 -21.80
CA ALA A 68 5.85 -24.43 -21.58
C ALA A 68 5.88 -24.07 -20.08
N SER A 69 5.09 -24.77 -19.27
CA SER A 69 5.02 -24.55 -17.81
C SER A 69 6.31 -24.93 -17.10
N LEU A 70 6.96 -26.01 -17.55
CA LEU A 70 8.26 -26.44 -17.01
C LEU A 70 9.37 -25.46 -17.38
N TYR A 71 9.47 -25.02 -18.64
CA TYR A 71 10.45 -24.01 -19.05
C TYR A 71 10.24 -22.68 -18.34
N TRP A 72 8.99 -22.27 -18.09
CA TRP A 72 8.69 -21.09 -17.29
C TRP A 72 9.29 -21.17 -15.88
N ARG A 73 9.03 -22.27 -15.16
CA ARG A 73 9.59 -22.48 -13.81
C ARG A 73 11.10 -22.64 -13.83
N LEU A 74 11.65 -23.21 -14.90
CA LEU A 74 13.10 -23.30 -15.09
C LEU A 74 13.72 -21.90 -15.26
N ALA A 75 13.12 -21.03 -16.08
CA ALA A 75 13.56 -19.64 -16.23
C ALA A 75 13.52 -18.89 -14.89
N GLN A 76 12.44 -19.07 -14.11
CA GLN A 76 12.32 -18.51 -12.76
C GLN A 76 13.47 -18.92 -11.84
N CYS A 77 13.85 -20.20 -11.83
CA CYS A 77 14.99 -20.69 -11.05
C CYS A 77 16.30 -20.02 -11.47
N TRP A 78 16.56 -19.92 -12.78
CA TRP A 78 17.78 -19.31 -13.29
C TRP A 78 17.85 -17.81 -12.98
N ARG A 79 16.72 -17.09 -13.04
CA ARG A 79 16.65 -15.68 -12.62
C ARG A 79 16.99 -15.55 -11.14
N LYS A 80 16.38 -16.37 -10.28
CA LYS A 80 16.63 -16.34 -8.83
C LYS A 80 18.08 -16.70 -8.45
N LYS A 81 18.78 -17.45 -9.31
CA LYS A 81 20.23 -17.71 -9.19
C LYS A 81 21.11 -16.63 -9.86
N GLY A 82 20.55 -15.52 -10.34
CA GLY A 82 21.28 -14.43 -11.00
C GLY A 82 21.78 -14.75 -12.42
N LYS A 83 21.42 -15.89 -13.02
CA LYS A 83 21.84 -16.27 -14.38
C LYS A 83 20.86 -15.73 -15.42
N LEU A 84 20.79 -14.41 -15.53
CA LEU A 84 19.74 -13.68 -16.25
C LEU A 84 19.70 -13.97 -17.76
N LYS A 85 20.85 -13.97 -18.46
CA LYS A 85 20.92 -14.31 -19.89
C LYS A 85 20.37 -15.71 -20.19
N LYS A 86 20.66 -16.68 -19.30
CA LYS A 86 20.15 -18.05 -19.39
C LYS A 86 18.66 -18.11 -19.10
N ALA A 87 18.19 -17.38 -18.09
CA ALA A 87 16.77 -17.26 -17.77
C ALA A 87 15.97 -16.69 -18.96
N TRP A 88 16.48 -15.64 -19.61
CA TRP A 88 15.86 -15.05 -20.80
C TRP A 88 15.72 -16.06 -21.95
N LYS A 89 16.81 -16.74 -22.32
CA LYS A 89 16.77 -17.76 -23.39
C LYS A 89 15.78 -18.91 -23.10
N ILE A 90 15.65 -19.29 -21.82
CA ILE A 90 14.71 -20.35 -21.42
C ILE A 90 13.26 -19.84 -21.43
N SER A 91 13.01 -18.59 -21.02
CA SER A 91 11.67 -18.01 -21.06
C SER A 91 11.17 -17.81 -22.48
N GLU A 92 12.06 -17.56 -23.47
CA GLU A 92 11.71 -17.55 -24.89
C GLU A 92 11.19 -18.91 -25.37
N LYS A 93 11.82 -20.01 -24.93
CA LYS A 93 11.32 -21.37 -25.20
C LYS A 93 9.95 -21.61 -24.58
N ALA A 94 9.75 -21.15 -23.34
CA ALA A 94 8.47 -21.27 -22.65
C ALA A 94 7.36 -20.54 -23.42
N LEU A 95 7.62 -19.30 -23.86
CA LEU A 95 6.67 -18.48 -24.60
C LEU A 95 6.37 -19.06 -25.99
N LYS A 96 7.39 -19.50 -26.74
CA LYS A 96 7.20 -20.14 -28.06
C LYS A 96 6.31 -21.38 -27.99
N LEU A 97 6.37 -22.13 -26.89
CA LEU A 97 5.57 -23.33 -26.66
C LEU A 97 4.17 -23.03 -26.06
N CYS A 98 3.90 -21.80 -25.66
CA CYS A 98 2.62 -21.38 -25.09
C CYS A 98 1.84 -20.52 -26.10
N ASN A 99 1.21 -21.15 -27.09
CA ASN A 99 0.29 -20.45 -28.00
C ASN A 99 -1.10 -20.37 -27.36
N GLY A 100 -1.44 -19.23 -26.74
CA GLY A 100 -2.76 -19.04 -26.09
C GLY A 100 -3.01 -19.93 -24.88
N CYS A 101 -1.96 -20.52 -24.29
CA CYS A 101 -2.10 -21.39 -23.14
C CYS A 101 -2.42 -20.57 -21.87
N GLY A 102 -3.15 -21.15 -20.91
CA GLY A 102 -3.58 -20.43 -19.69
C GLY A 102 -2.43 -19.88 -18.81
N ASN A 103 -1.18 -20.22 -19.12
CA ASN A 103 0.01 -19.71 -18.43
C ASN A 103 0.73 -18.56 -19.16
N GLU A 104 0.28 -18.14 -20.35
CA GLU A 104 0.98 -17.14 -21.18
C GLU A 104 1.23 -15.84 -20.40
N LYS A 105 0.23 -15.33 -19.68
CA LYS A 105 0.38 -14.13 -18.83
C LYS A 105 1.48 -14.27 -17.78
N TYR A 106 1.60 -15.41 -17.12
CA TYR A 106 2.63 -15.61 -16.10
C TYR A 106 4.04 -15.77 -16.69
N ILE A 107 4.12 -16.30 -17.92
CA ILE A 107 5.39 -16.37 -18.67
C ILE A 107 5.83 -14.97 -19.06
N ILE A 108 4.92 -14.14 -19.58
CA ILE A 108 5.21 -12.73 -19.91
C ILE A 108 5.61 -11.97 -18.64
N PHE A 109 4.92 -12.16 -17.53
CA PHE A 109 5.28 -11.53 -16.26
C PHE A 109 6.67 -11.96 -15.76
N GLU A 110 7.04 -13.23 -15.90
CA GLU A 110 8.39 -13.68 -15.58
C GLU A 110 9.44 -13.06 -16.52
N ARG A 111 9.11 -12.85 -17.80
CA ARG A 111 9.97 -12.15 -18.76
C ARG A 111 10.16 -10.68 -18.42
N MET A 112 9.09 -9.98 -18.02
CA MET A 112 9.16 -8.62 -17.46
C MET A 112 10.15 -8.59 -16.29
N ASN A 113 10.02 -9.51 -15.32
CA ASN A 113 10.95 -9.60 -14.20
C ASN A 113 12.40 -9.88 -14.64
N ILE A 114 12.63 -10.77 -15.60
CA ILE A 114 13.98 -11.04 -16.10
C ILE A 114 14.58 -9.78 -16.73
N ALA A 115 13.87 -9.11 -17.63
CA ALA A 115 14.35 -7.89 -18.29
C ALA A 115 14.64 -6.77 -17.29
N ARG A 116 13.77 -6.60 -16.29
CA ARG A 116 13.96 -5.65 -15.19
C ARG A 116 15.22 -5.94 -14.38
N TYR A 117 15.49 -7.20 -14.04
CA TYR A 117 16.72 -7.58 -13.33
C TYR A 117 17.97 -7.44 -14.21
N MET A 118 17.82 -7.48 -15.54
CA MET A 118 18.89 -7.20 -16.49
C MET A 118 19.14 -5.69 -16.68
N LEU A 119 18.28 -4.83 -16.12
CA LEU A 119 18.24 -3.39 -16.40
C LEU A 119 18.10 -3.08 -17.90
N ASP A 120 17.47 -4.00 -18.64
CA ASP A 120 17.20 -3.86 -20.07
C ASP A 120 15.80 -3.26 -20.24
N TRP A 121 15.73 -1.92 -20.17
CA TRP A 121 14.47 -1.18 -20.16
C TRP A 121 13.69 -1.32 -21.48
N GLN A 122 14.39 -1.46 -22.61
CA GLN A 122 13.75 -1.71 -23.90
C GLN A 122 13.05 -3.07 -23.93
N LYS A 123 13.73 -4.14 -23.49
CA LYS A 123 13.08 -5.47 -23.36
C LYS A 123 11.96 -5.45 -22.34
N PHE A 124 12.14 -4.74 -21.23
CA PHE A 124 11.14 -4.65 -20.18
C PHE A 124 9.86 -3.98 -20.67
N ALA A 125 9.95 -2.78 -21.28
CA ALA A 125 8.81 -2.11 -21.88
C ALA A 125 8.14 -2.95 -22.97
N GLY A 126 8.93 -3.63 -23.82
CA GLY A 126 8.40 -4.53 -24.84
C GLY A 126 7.59 -5.70 -24.29
N GLU A 127 7.98 -6.28 -23.14
CA GLU A 127 7.20 -7.34 -22.48
C GLU A 127 5.99 -6.78 -21.72
N CYS A 128 6.07 -5.59 -21.15
CA CYS A 128 4.91 -4.88 -20.60
C CYS A 128 3.85 -4.61 -21.69
N GLU A 129 4.24 -4.09 -22.85
CA GLU A 129 3.34 -3.89 -23.99
C GLU A 129 2.77 -5.22 -24.52
N ARG A 130 3.57 -6.29 -24.50
CA ARG A 130 3.10 -7.64 -24.83
C ARG A 130 2.02 -8.10 -23.85
N MET A 131 2.19 -7.84 -22.54
CA MET A 131 1.17 -8.13 -21.52
C MET A 131 -0.13 -7.39 -21.86
N LEU A 132 -0.07 -6.09 -22.16
CA LEU A 132 -1.25 -5.29 -22.48
C LEU A 132 -1.95 -5.75 -23.76
N ARG A 133 -1.20 -6.08 -24.81
CA ARG A 133 -1.78 -6.54 -26.08
C ARG A 133 -2.45 -7.91 -25.96
N LYS A 134 -1.87 -8.83 -25.18
CA LYS A 134 -2.33 -10.23 -25.09
C LYS A 134 -3.31 -10.47 -23.95
N HIS A 135 -3.12 -9.76 -22.84
CA HIS A 135 -3.81 -9.97 -21.56
C HIS A 135 -4.17 -8.63 -20.88
N PRO A 136 -4.89 -7.72 -21.56
CA PRO A 136 -5.18 -6.37 -21.06
C PRO A 136 -5.99 -6.33 -19.76
N SER A 137 -6.71 -7.41 -19.43
CA SER A 137 -7.52 -7.54 -18.21
C SER A 137 -6.87 -8.43 -17.14
N SER A 138 -5.59 -8.79 -17.28
CA SER A 138 -4.90 -9.61 -16.28
C SER A 138 -4.53 -8.83 -15.02
N GLU A 139 -4.26 -9.55 -13.93
CA GLU A 139 -3.76 -8.96 -12.68
C GLU A 139 -2.37 -8.29 -12.78
N PHE A 140 -1.74 -8.32 -13.96
CA PHE A 140 -0.45 -7.69 -14.22
C PHE A 140 -0.56 -6.48 -15.16
N ALA A 141 -1.75 -6.24 -15.74
CA ALA A 141 -1.94 -5.25 -16.80
C ALA A 141 -1.81 -3.81 -16.27
N ASP A 142 -2.23 -3.55 -15.04
CA ASP A 142 -2.08 -2.26 -14.37
C ASP A 142 -0.61 -1.83 -14.28
N ASN A 143 0.24 -2.71 -13.72
CA ASN A 143 1.67 -2.51 -13.61
C ASN A 143 2.34 -2.46 -14.98
N ALA A 144 1.91 -3.29 -15.92
CA ALA A 144 2.47 -3.29 -17.27
C ALA A 144 2.21 -1.95 -17.97
N LEU A 145 0.99 -1.39 -17.87
CA LEU A 145 0.67 -0.09 -18.45
C LEU A 145 1.55 1.00 -17.86
N LEU A 146 1.50 1.13 -16.54
CA LEU A 146 2.24 2.13 -15.81
C LEU A 146 3.75 2.05 -16.07
N TRP A 147 4.35 0.86 -15.94
CA TRP A 147 5.79 0.70 -16.10
C TRP A 147 6.26 0.92 -17.54
N ALA A 148 5.50 0.48 -18.55
CA ALA A 148 5.84 0.77 -19.95
C ALA A 148 5.76 2.28 -20.23
N THR A 149 4.71 2.95 -19.77
CA THR A 149 4.56 4.40 -19.87
C THR A 149 5.77 5.12 -19.27
N LEU A 150 6.19 4.75 -18.07
CA LEU A 150 7.31 5.42 -17.39
C LEU A 150 8.66 5.11 -18.05
N VAL A 151 8.89 3.89 -18.54
CA VAL A 151 10.09 3.61 -19.33
C VAL A 151 10.14 4.50 -20.57
N HIS A 152 9.03 4.64 -21.29
CA HIS A 152 8.97 5.51 -22.47
C HIS A 152 9.22 6.97 -22.12
N LEU A 153 8.62 7.48 -21.03
CA LEU A 153 8.88 8.85 -20.56
C LEU A 153 10.35 9.07 -20.17
N THR A 154 10.93 8.15 -19.41
CA THR A 154 12.35 8.24 -18.98
C THR A 154 13.34 7.98 -20.10
N SER A 155 12.89 7.44 -21.24
CA SER A 155 13.68 7.22 -22.46
C SER A 155 13.36 8.23 -23.57
N ASP A 156 12.81 9.39 -23.20
CA ASP A 156 12.50 10.51 -24.10
C ASP A 156 11.57 10.13 -25.27
N GLN A 157 10.54 9.32 -24.98
CA GLN A 157 9.52 8.88 -25.94
C GLN A 157 8.09 9.18 -25.43
N PRO A 158 7.78 10.45 -25.11
CA PRO A 158 6.51 10.82 -24.49
C PRO A 158 5.27 10.55 -25.36
N GLU A 159 5.40 10.56 -26.69
CA GLU A 159 4.32 10.21 -27.62
C GLU A 159 3.88 8.75 -27.44
N LYS A 160 4.85 7.84 -27.26
CA LYS A 160 4.57 6.41 -27.04
C LYS A 160 3.88 6.22 -25.69
N ALA A 161 4.36 6.90 -24.66
CA ALA A 161 3.75 6.89 -23.33
C ALA A 161 2.27 7.33 -23.37
N ALA A 162 2.00 8.50 -23.98
CA ALA A 162 0.65 9.04 -24.13
C ALA A 162 -0.27 8.10 -24.94
N LYS A 163 0.23 7.56 -26.05
CA LYS A 163 -0.51 6.62 -26.90
C LYS A 163 -0.87 5.34 -26.16
N LEU A 164 0.04 4.84 -25.33
CA LEU A 164 -0.17 3.62 -24.55
C LEU A 164 -1.30 3.80 -23.53
N ILE A 165 -1.27 4.89 -22.75
CA ILE A 165 -2.32 5.23 -21.78
C ILE A 165 -3.67 5.33 -22.49
N LYS A 166 -3.78 6.14 -23.55
CA LYS A 166 -5.04 6.32 -24.27
C LYS A 166 -5.62 5.02 -24.79
N LYS A 167 -4.77 4.12 -25.29
CA LYS A 167 -5.18 2.84 -25.85
C LYS A 167 -5.70 1.86 -24.78
N TYR A 168 -5.01 1.76 -23.64
CA TYR A 168 -5.28 0.70 -22.66
C TYR A 168 -6.07 1.17 -21.43
N ARG A 169 -6.25 2.48 -21.22
CA ARG A 169 -7.06 3.05 -20.13
C ARG A 169 -8.45 2.41 -20.01
N ILE A 170 -9.09 2.07 -21.14
CA ILE A 170 -10.45 1.52 -21.21
C ILE A 170 -10.65 0.19 -20.45
N TYR A 171 -9.56 -0.54 -20.17
CA TYR A 171 -9.60 -1.81 -19.46
C TYR A 171 -9.64 -1.65 -17.93
N PHE A 172 -9.45 -0.43 -17.42
CA PHE A 172 -9.38 -0.14 -15.99
C PHE A 172 -10.61 0.65 -15.54
N ARG A 173 -11.08 0.37 -14.32
CA ARG A 173 -12.27 1.00 -13.73
C ARG A 173 -12.02 1.59 -12.34
N GLU A 174 -10.89 1.27 -11.72
CA GLU A 174 -10.54 1.79 -10.39
C GLU A 174 -10.20 3.28 -10.48
N GLY A 175 -11.00 4.14 -9.83
CA GLY A 175 -10.89 5.60 -9.91
C GLY A 175 -9.47 6.12 -9.61
N ASN A 176 -8.88 5.71 -8.50
CA ASN A 176 -7.52 6.14 -8.12
C ASN A 176 -6.46 5.79 -9.18
N PHE A 177 -6.59 4.63 -9.85
CA PHE A 177 -5.65 4.26 -10.91
C PHE A 177 -5.92 5.04 -12.20
N ILE A 178 -7.17 5.41 -12.47
CA ILE A 178 -7.50 6.30 -13.59
C ILE A 178 -6.93 7.70 -13.37
N ASP A 179 -6.97 8.22 -12.14
CA ASP A 179 -6.37 9.52 -11.80
C ASP A 179 -4.85 9.51 -11.99
N GLU A 180 -4.21 8.42 -11.54
CA GLU A 180 -2.78 8.16 -11.76
C GLU A 180 -2.43 8.13 -13.25
N LEU A 181 -3.20 7.41 -14.07
CA LEU A 181 -3.00 7.39 -15.52
C LEU A 181 -3.22 8.76 -16.17
N ASN A 182 -4.20 9.53 -15.71
CA ASN A 182 -4.45 10.88 -16.20
C ASN A 182 -3.29 11.82 -15.85
N TYR A 183 -2.71 11.69 -14.65
CA TYR A 183 -1.55 12.47 -14.24
C TYR A 183 -0.32 12.13 -15.11
N TRP A 184 -0.04 10.84 -15.33
CA TRP A 184 1.05 10.43 -16.21
C TRP A 184 0.82 10.78 -17.69
N LEU A 185 -0.43 10.86 -18.13
CA LEU A 185 -0.78 11.38 -19.46
C LEU A 185 -0.51 12.89 -19.55
N ALA A 186 -0.82 13.67 -18.50
CA ALA A 186 -0.49 15.08 -18.43
C ALA A 186 1.03 15.30 -18.46
N LYS A 187 1.79 14.53 -17.67
CA LYS A 187 3.27 14.49 -17.73
C LYS A 187 3.81 14.16 -19.11
N SER A 188 3.14 13.26 -19.85
CA SER A 188 3.51 12.95 -21.23
C SER A 188 3.29 14.14 -22.17
N TYR A 189 2.20 14.91 -21.99
CA TYR A 189 1.97 16.13 -22.76
C TYR A 189 2.91 17.27 -22.41
N GLU A 190 3.27 17.44 -21.13
CA GLU A 190 4.31 18.39 -20.73
C GLU A 190 5.62 18.10 -21.47
N ALA A 191 6.04 16.83 -21.51
CA ALA A 191 7.27 16.42 -22.20
C ALA A 191 7.23 16.55 -23.74
N MET A 192 6.04 16.77 -24.33
CA MET A 192 5.84 17.07 -25.75
C MET A 192 5.59 18.57 -26.00
N ASP A 193 5.87 19.45 -25.02
CA ASP A 193 5.57 20.89 -25.06
C ASP A 193 4.09 21.21 -25.41
N SER A 194 3.18 20.28 -25.11
CA SER A 194 1.74 20.39 -25.38
C SER A 194 1.00 20.91 -24.15
N SER A 195 1.37 22.10 -23.66
CA SER A 195 0.93 22.65 -22.36
C SER A 195 -0.59 22.70 -22.19
N GLU A 196 -1.35 23.12 -23.21
CA GLU A 196 -2.81 23.19 -23.12
C GLU A 196 -3.46 21.84 -22.77
N LYS A 197 -2.96 20.74 -23.35
CA LYS A 197 -3.46 19.38 -23.06
C LYS A 197 -3.04 18.89 -21.68
N ALA A 198 -1.83 19.24 -21.26
CA ALA A 198 -1.34 18.91 -19.92
C ALA A 198 -2.16 19.65 -18.85
N ASP A 199 -2.31 20.96 -19.01
CA ASP A 199 -3.04 21.85 -18.10
C ASP A 199 -4.51 21.48 -18.00
N SER A 200 -5.15 21.09 -19.10
CA SER A 200 -6.52 20.59 -19.10
C SER A 200 -6.69 19.34 -18.20
N LEU A 201 -5.74 18.41 -18.27
CA LEU A 201 -5.77 17.20 -17.43
C LEU A 201 -5.43 17.49 -15.97
N TYR A 202 -4.46 18.37 -15.70
CA TYR A 202 -4.17 18.78 -14.33
C TYR A 202 -5.35 19.53 -13.70
N LEU A 203 -6.00 20.42 -14.45
CA LEU A 203 -7.18 21.14 -13.99
C LEU A 203 -8.34 20.19 -13.73
N TYR A 204 -8.55 19.19 -14.59
CA TYR A 204 -9.54 18.14 -14.38
C TYR A 204 -9.30 17.41 -13.06
N LEU A 205 -8.08 16.91 -12.83
CA LEU A 205 -7.70 16.23 -11.58
C LEU A 205 -7.80 17.14 -10.36
N ALA A 206 -7.33 18.38 -10.47
CA ALA A 206 -7.28 19.32 -9.35
C ALA A 206 -8.68 19.65 -8.80
N LYS A 207 -9.70 19.65 -9.66
CA LYS A 207 -11.11 19.91 -9.34
C LYS A 207 -11.84 18.72 -8.69
N GLU A 208 -11.25 17.52 -8.69
CA GLU A 208 -11.90 16.36 -8.09
C GLU A 208 -12.13 16.58 -6.58
N PRO A 209 -13.32 16.25 -6.03
CA PRO A 209 -13.73 16.59 -4.66
C PRO A 209 -13.28 15.55 -3.62
N TYR A 210 -12.33 14.69 -3.96
CA TYR A 210 -11.75 13.68 -3.08
C TYR A 210 -10.23 13.72 -3.15
N GLU A 211 -9.57 13.02 -2.23
CA GLU A 211 -8.15 13.14 -2.02
C GLU A 211 -7.42 11.84 -2.37
N ASN A 212 -6.48 11.94 -3.30
CA ASN A 212 -5.38 10.99 -3.47
C ASN A 212 -4.11 11.77 -3.86
N LEU A 213 -2.97 11.09 -3.90
CA LEU A 213 -1.70 11.74 -4.20
C LEU A 213 -1.73 12.50 -5.54
N PHE A 214 -2.26 11.89 -6.61
CA PHE A 214 -2.20 12.48 -7.95
C PHE A 214 -3.11 13.70 -8.10
N ILE A 215 -4.24 13.72 -7.40
CA ILE A 215 -5.08 14.92 -7.29
C ILE A 215 -4.32 16.03 -6.56
N TRP A 216 -3.64 15.74 -5.45
CA TRP A 216 -2.82 16.73 -4.75
C TRP A 216 -1.65 17.24 -5.57
N LEU A 217 -0.95 16.35 -6.29
CA LEU A 217 0.12 16.74 -7.20
C LEU A 217 -0.41 17.56 -8.39
N ALA A 218 -1.62 17.30 -8.88
CA ALA A 218 -2.25 18.14 -9.88
C ALA A 218 -2.59 19.53 -9.32
N ARG A 219 -3.14 19.63 -8.10
CA ARG A 219 -3.36 20.92 -7.41
C ARG A 219 -2.05 21.68 -7.20
N GLN A 220 -0.96 20.97 -6.87
CA GLN A 220 0.37 21.56 -6.78
C GLN A 220 0.84 22.11 -8.13
N LYS A 221 0.67 21.34 -9.21
CA LYS A 221 0.99 21.77 -10.56
C LYS A 221 0.20 23.00 -11.00
N MET A 222 -1.06 23.11 -10.59
CA MET A 222 -1.90 24.30 -10.82
C MET A 222 -1.57 25.49 -9.89
N GLY A 223 -0.61 25.35 -8.97
CA GLY A 223 -0.23 26.40 -8.01
C GLY A 223 -1.26 26.61 -6.89
N TRP A 224 -2.21 25.69 -6.68
CA TRP A 224 -3.25 25.83 -5.65
C TRP A 224 -2.73 25.46 -4.25
N VAL A 225 -1.71 24.61 -4.20
CA VAL A 225 -1.03 24.17 -2.98
C VAL A 225 0.47 24.04 -3.24
N GLU A 226 1.26 24.14 -2.19
CA GLU A 226 2.69 23.80 -2.23
C GLU A 226 2.89 22.37 -1.73
N PHE A 227 4.06 21.79 -2.02
CA PHE A 227 4.45 20.54 -1.39
C PHE A 227 4.64 20.79 0.12
N PRO A 228 4.02 19.98 1.01
CA PRO A 228 4.13 20.19 2.45
C PRO A 228 5.57 20.17 2.94
N ASN A 229 5.95 21.15 3.77
CA ASN A 229 7.26 21.11 4.43
C ASN A 229 7.35 19.88 5.34
N ILE A 230 8.39 19.08 5.18
CA ILE A 230 8.60 17.85 5.96
C ILE A 230 9.44 18.08 7.23
N SER A 231 10.10 19.24 7.34
CA SER A 231 10.79 19.68 8.56
C SER A 231 9.80 20.22 9.57
N TYR A 232 10.23 20.38 10.82
CA TYR A 232 9.35 20.91 11.85
C TYR A 232 8.84 22.31 11.49
N THR A 233 7.51 22.45 11.48
CA THR A 233 6.80 23.72 11.43
C THR A 233 5.73 23.68 12.49
N LYS A 234 5.51 24.79 13.20
CA LYS A 234 4.35 24.92 14.09
C LYS A 234 3.09 24.82 13.24
N VAL A 235 2.16 23.96 13.65
CA VAL A 235 0.88 23.76 12.94
C VAL A 235 -0.28 24.13 13.83
N GLY A 236 -1.39 24.50 13.21
CA GLY A 236 -2.64 24.71 13.93
C GLY A 236 -3.23 23.38 14.40
N THR A 237 -4.04 23.44 15.44
CA THR A 237 -5.06 22.43 15.70
C THR A 237 -6.40 23.09 15.89
N LEU A 238 -7.42 22.51 15.27
CA LEU A 238 -8.77 22.85 15.66
C LEU A 238 -9.15 22.02 16.88
N ALA A 239 -9.67 22.70 17.90
CA ALA A 239 -10.35 22.02 18.99
C ALA A 239 -11.43 21.09 18.42
N VAL A 240 -11.55 19.91 18.98
CA VAL A 240 -12.50 18.87 18.54
C VAL A 240 -13.93 19.41 18.52
N ASP A 241 -14.26 20.27 19.48
CA ASP A 241 -15.55 20.96 19.55
C ASP A 241 -15.80 21.87 18.35
N SER A 242 -14.77 22.50 17.80
CA SER A 242 -14.87 23.28 16.56
C SER A 242 -15.17 22.37 15.36
N VAL A 243 -14.42 21.26 15.22
CA VAL A 243 -14.66 20.27 14.16
C VAL A 243 -16.11 19.76 14.23
N LEU A 244 -16.57 19.42 15.44
CA LEU A 244 -17.94 18.97 15.68
C LEU A 244 -18.97 20.04 15.33
N LYS A 245 -18.77 21.29 15.77
CA LYS A 245 -19.69 22.41 15.50
C LYS A 245 -19.85 22.64 14.00
N TYR A 246 -18.76 22.64 13.25
CA TYR A 246 -18.82 22.80 11.79
C TYR A 246 -19.47 21.60 11.10
N ALA A 247 -19.14 20.37 11.50
CA ALA A 247 -19.78 19.17 10.96
C ALA A 247 -21.30 19.18 11.21
N CYS A 248 -21.73 19.60 12.40
CA CYS A 248 -23.12 19.80 12.77
C CYS A 248 -23.84 20.82 11.89
N HIS A 249 -23.19 21.96 11.61
CA HIS A 249 -23.73 22.98 10.73
C HIS A 249 -24.02 22.45 9.31
N ILE A 250 -23.10 21.67 8.74
CA ILE A 250 -23.24 21.09 7.38
C ILE A 250 -24.45 20.15 7.28
N ILE A 251 -24.69 19.36 8.32
CA ILE A 251 -25.79 18.38 8.33
C ILE A 251 -27.08 18.95 8.94
N GLY A 252 -27.08 20.22 9.36
CA GLY A 252 -28.26 20.91 9.90
C GLY A 252 -28.73 20.36 11.26
N VAL A 253 -27.81 20.00 12.17
CA VAL A 253 -28.17 19.51 13.52
C VAL A 253 -27.46 20.29 14.62
N ASN A 254 -28.08 20.38 15.80
CA ASN A 254 -27.44 20.97 16.98
C ASN A 254 -26.42 19.97 17.60
N PRO A 255 -25.17 20.36 17.90
CA PRO A 255 -24.17 19.51 18.57
C PRO A 255 -24.64 18.84 19.88
N GLU A 256 -25.51 19.52 20.64
CA GLU A 256 -26.09 19.01 21.89
C GLU A 256 -27.15 17.93 21.66
N SER A 257 -27.73 17.86 20.45
CA SER A 257 -28.75 16.88 20.08
C SER A 257 -28.18 15.55 19.58
N LEU A 258 -26.86 15.46 19.40
CA LEU A 258 -26.18 14.25 18.98
C LEU A 258 -26.16 13.22 20.12
N ARG A 259 -26.75 12.06 19.87
CA ARG A 259 -26.86 10.95 20.81
C ARG A 259 -26.77 9.65 20.04
N VAL A 260 -26.10 8.65 20.62
CA VAL A 260 -26.10 7.28 20.10
C VAL A 260 -27.02 6.45 20.98
N ASN A 261 -28.06 5.86 20.39
CA ASN A 261 -28.92 4.92 21.10
C ASN A 261 -28.60 3.50 20.64
N PHE A 262 -27.80 2.80 21.43
CA PHE A 262 -27.48 1.40 21.20
C PHE A 262 -28.62 0.51 21.70
N LYS A 263 -29.09 -0.42 20.87
CA LYS A 263 -30.17 -1.37 21.23
C LYS A 263 -29.81 -2.23 22.44
N ASP A 264 -28.54 -2.63 22.58
CA ASP A 264 -28.05 -3.42 23.71
C ASP A 264 -27.38 -2.52 24.77
N ALA A 265 -28.21 -2.01 25.68
CA ALA A 265 -27.74 -1.14 26.77
C ALA A 265 -26.80 -1.87 27.75
N ARG A 266 -26.90 -3.20 27.87
CA ARG A 266 -26.03 -3.99 28.77
C ARG A 266 -24.63 -4.07 28.19
N LEU A 267 -24.51 -4.45 26.92
CA LEU A 267 -23.23 -4.54 26.22
C LEU A 267 -22.55 -3.17 26.13
N LYS A 268 -23.32 -2.09 25.89
CA LYS A 268 -22.83 -0.71 25.96
C LYS A 268 -22.19 -0.40 27.32
N ARG A 269 -22.91 -0.61 28.42
CA ARG A 269 -22.38 -0.34 29.77
C ARG A 269 -21.15 -1.18 30.10
N GLN A 270 -21.12 -2.42 29.65
CA GLN A 270 -19.94 -3.28 29.81
C GLN A 270 -18.74 -2.71 29.06
N ALA A 271 -18.92 -2.30 27.80
CA ALA A 271 -17.86 -1.70 26.99
C ALA A 271 -17.34 -0.40 27.62
N GLU A 272 -18.25 0.49 28.06
CA GLU A 272 -17.88 1.74 28.74
C GLU A 272 -17.09 1.49 30.03
N ARG A 273 -17.47 0.50 30.84
CA ARG A 273 -16.74 0.11 32.06
C ARG A 273 -15.34 -0.40 31.74
N LEU A 274 -15.18 -1.23 30.71
CA LEU A 274 -13.88 -1.72 30.28
C LEU A 274 -12.95 -0.57 29.88
N ILE A 275 -13.47 0.46 29.20
CA ILE A 275 -12.70 1.68 28.90
C ILE A 275 -12.28 2.42 30.17
N HIS A 276 -13.19 2.61 31.14
CA HIS A 276 -12.87 3.30 32.40
C HIS A 276 -11.81 2.55 33.22
N LEU A 277 -11.71 1.23 33.05
CA LEU A 277 -10.66 0.40 33.64
C LEU A 277 -9.35 0.41 32.84
N GLY A 278 -9.27 1.15 31.74
CA GLY A 278 -8.10 1.17 30.84
C GLY A 278 -7.97 -0.06 29.94
N ILE A 279 -8.97 -0.94 29.91
CA ILE A 279 -8.95 -2.22 29.19
C ILE A 279 -9.60 -2.05 27.81
N LEU A 280 -9.02 -1.16 27.00
CA LEU A 280 -9.54 -0.76 25.68
C LEU A 280 -9.70 -1.96 24.73
N GLU A 281 -8.78 -2.92 24.75
CA GLU A 281 -8.79 -4.09 23.87
C GLU A 281 -10.00 -5.01 24.09
N LEU A 282 -10.50 -5.11 25.32
CA LEU A 282 -11.70 -5.90 25.60
C LEU A 282 -12.99 -5.13 25.30
N ALA A 283 -12.96 -3.79 25.37
CA ALA A 283 -14.12 -2.96 25.07
C ALA A 283 -14.45 -2.93 23.57
N ARG A 284 -13.44 -3.04 22.72
CA ARG A 284 -13.53 -2.84 21.27
C ARG A 284 -14.41 -3.88 20.54
N PRO A 285 -14.30 -5.20 20.79
CA PRO A 285 -15.24 -6.19 20.24
C PRO A 285 -16.70 -5.92 20.62
N CYS A 286 -16.95 -5.37 21.81
CA CYS A 286 -18.30 -4.97 22.21
C CYS A 286 -18.85 -3.87 21.29
N PHE A 287 -18.05 -2.84 20.97
CA PHE A 287 -18.47 -1.78 20.04
C PHE A 287 -18.69 -2.28 18.61
N HIS A 288 -17.88 -3.22 18.13
CA HIS A 288 -18.14 -3.88 16.84
C HIS A 288 -19.51 -4.59 16.82
N ALA A 289 -19.85 -5.35 17.86
CA ALA A 289 -21.15 -6.01 17.97
C ALA A 289 -22.31 -5.01 18.12
N LEU A 290 -22.08 -3.89 18.81
CA LEU A 290 -23.06 -2.80 18.94
C LEU A 290 -23.34 -2.10 17.59
N GLU A 291 -22.33 -1.96 16.74
CA GLU A 291 -22.40 -1.32 15.43
C GLU A 291 -23.01 -2.18 14.33
N GLU A 292 -22.87 -3.50 14.38
CA GLU A 292 -23.34 -4.42 13.34
C GLU A 292 -24.83 -4.21 12.98
N LYS A 293 -25.62 -3.73 13.96
CA LYS A 293 -27.04 -3.42 13.83
C LYS A 293 -27.35 -1.95 13.45
N LEU A 294 -26.38 -1.04 13.51
CA LEU A 294 -26.51 0.41 13.25
C LEU A 294 -26.01 0.82 11.84
N ILE A 295 -25.02 0.10 11.31
CA ILE A 295 -24.30 0.41 10.06
C ILE A 295 -25.22 0.45 8.81
N LYS A 296 -26.40 -0.16 8.84
CA LYS A 296 -27.32 -0.18 7.67
C LYS A 296 -27.96 1.17 7.33
N SER A 297 -27.83 2.20 8.17
CA SER A 297 -28.64 3.41 8.02
C SER A 297 -28.02 4.56 7.21
N ASN A 298 -26.73 4.51 6.84
CA ASN A 298 -26.01 5.55 6.06
C ASN A 298 -26.35 7.00 6.48
N ASN A 299 -26.69 7.23 7.75
CA ASN A 299 -27.31 8.46 8.21
C ASN A 299 -26.23 9.42 8.75
N PRO A 300 -26.01 10.59 8.13
CA PRO A 300 -24.98 11.54 8.56
C PRO A 300 -25.09 11.95 10.03
N ARG A 301 -26.30 12.07 10.58
CA ARG A 301 -26.51 12.38 12.01
C ARG A 301 -26.04 11.25 12.91
N LEU A 302 -26.28 10.00 12.53
CA LEU A 302 -25.81 8.84 13.30
C LEU A 302 -24.30 8.71 13.22
N LEU A 303 -23.71 8.84 12.02
CA LEU A 303 -22.26 8.78 11.82
C LEU A 303 -21.54 9.85 12.64
N LEU A 304 -22.03 11.10 12.63
CA LEU A 304 -21.46 12.17 13.45
C LEU A 304 -21.67 11.93 14.96
N SER A 305 -22.81 11.34 15.35
CA SER A 305 -23.05 10.96 16.75
C SER A 305 -22.07 9.88 17.22
N LEU A 306 -21.82 8.86 16.40
CA LEU A 306 -20.84 7.80 16.67
C LEU A 306 -19.42 8.35 16.68
N TRP A 307 -19.07 9.20 15.72
CA TRP A 307 -17.78 9.90 15.68
C TRP A 307 -17.51 10.63 16.99
N LYS A 308 -18.44 11.48 17.43
CA LYS A 308 -18.33 12.23 18.70
C LYS A 308 -18.18 11.28 19.89
N TYR A 309 -19.01 10.24 19.93
CA TYR A 309 -19.01 9.26 21.01
C TYR A 309 -17.68 8.52 21.13
N TYR A 310 -17.14 7.99 20.03
CA TYR A 310 -15.87 7.29 20.03
C TYR A 310 -14.67 8.18 20.27
N TYR A 311 -14.69 9.40 19.73
CA TYR A 311 -13.64 10.37 19.97
C TYR A 311 -13.50 10.69 21.47
N ASN A 312 -14.63 10.93 22.15
CA ASN A 312 -14.65 11.21 23.60
C ASN A 312 -14.20 10.02 24.46
N LEU A 313 -14.32 8.80 23.94
CA LEU A 313 -13.86 7.57 24.59
C LEU A 313 -12.39 7.24 24.31
N GLY A 314 -11.70 8.02 23.46
CA GLY A 314 -10.33 7.72 23.03
C GLY A 314 -10.22 6.62 21.97
N LEU A 315 -11.34 6.16 21.41
CA LEU A 315 -11.40 5.15 20.34
C LEU A 315 -11.24 5.82 18.97
N TYR A 316 -10.09 6.46 18.76
CA TYR A 316 -9.86 7.34 17.60
C TYR A 316 -9.90 6.64 16.25
N ASP A 317 -9.62 5.34 16.17
CA ASP A 317 -9.70 4.58 14.93
C ASP A 317 -11.16 4.29 14.52
N LEU A 318 -12.04 4.04 15.49
CA LEU A 318 -13.49 3.95 15.25
C LEU A 318 -14.04 5.32 14.88
N ALA A 319 -13.65 6.39 15.59
CA ALA A 319 -14.01 7.75 15.20
C ALA A 319 -13.55 8.05 13.75
N THR A 320 -12.30 7.77 13.40
CA THR A 320 -11.75 7.97 12.05
C THR A 320 -12.53 7.19 10.99
N LYS A 321 -12.95 5.96 11.30
CA LYS A 321 -13.81 5.15 10.43
C LYS A 321 -15.14 5.84 10.16
N GLU A 322 -15.85 6.26 11.21
CA GLU A 322 -17.15 6.92 11.08
C GLU A 322 -17.05 8.28 10.38
N GLY A 323 -15.98 9.05 10.64
CA GLY A 323 -15.70 10.31 9.96
C GLY A 323 -15.37 10.12 8.48
N THR A 324 -14.63 9.06 8.13
CA THR A 324 -14.37 8.70 6.72
C THR A 324 -15.67 8.37 5.98
N LEU A 325 -16.56 7.61 6.63
CA LEU A 325 -17.88 7.29 6.08
C LEU A 325 -18.74 8.56 5.94
N LEU A 326 -18.79 9.40 6.98
CA LEU A 326 -19.50 10.68 6.92
C LEU A 326 -19.02 11.54 5.76
N ASN A 327 -17.70 11.73 5.64
CA ASN A 327 -17.11 12.48 4.54
C ASN A 327 -17.50 11.90 3.17
N TYR A 328 -17.52 10.57 3.03
CA TYR A 328 -17.99 9.92 1.81
C TYR A 328 -19.47 10.24 1.51
N TYR A 329 -20.37 10.10 2.49
CA TYR A 329 -21.82 10.32 2.30
C TYR A 329 -22.22 11.77 2.07
N LEU A 330 -21.44 12.74 2.55
CA LEU A 330 -21.75 14.15 2.32
C LEU A 330 -21.63 14.57 0.84
N GLY A 331 -20.94 13.78 0.00
CA GLY A 331 -20.93 13.98 -1.45
C GLY A 331 -20.54 15.41 -1.84
N ALA A 332 -21.40 16.10 -2.60
CA ALA A 332 -21.17 17.49 -3.01
C ALA A 332 -21.21 18.51 -1.86
N ARG A 333 -21.68 18.14 -0.66
CA ARG A 333 -21.67 18.98 0.55
C ARG A 333 -20.37 18.84 1.36
N LYS A 334 -19.39 18.08 0.86
CA LYS A 334 -18.08 17.97 1.51
C LYS A 334 -17.41 19.34 1.59
N ASN A 335 -16.75 19.58 2.72
CA ASN A 335 -15.89 20.72 2.91
C ASN A 335 -14.76 20.34 3.90
N ALA A 336 -13.91 21.31 4.25
CA ALA A 336 -12.81 21.10 5.17
C ALA A 336 -13.24 20.47 6.50
N ALA A 337 -14.35 20.90 7.09
CA ALA A 337 -14.81 20.38 8.38
C ALA A 337 -15.30 18.94 8.32
N ALA A 338 -16.00 18.54 7.25
CA ALA A 338 -16.34 17.14 7.01
C ALA A 338 -15.07 16.28 6.89
N LEU A 339 -14.07 16.78 6.17
CA LEU A 339 -12.80 16.09 5.98
C LEU A 339 -12.00 15.97 7.29
N MET A 340 -12.04 16.98 8.17
CA MET A 340 -11.41 16.94 9.50
C MET A 340 -11.94 15.79 10.37
N THR A 341 -13.18 15.34 10.19
CA THR A 341 -13.68 14.15 10.91
C THR A 341 -12.97 12.86 10.47
N ALA A 342 -12.50 12.80 9.23
CA ALA A 342 -11.75 11.67 8.65
C ALA A 342 -10.23 11.77 8.81
N TYR A 343 -9.74 12.94 9.26
CA TYR A 343 -8.32 13.27 9.47
C TYR A 343 -8.12 13.92 10.85
N PRO A 344 -8.46 13.22 11.95
CA PRO A 344 -8.36 13.80 13.29
C PRO A 344 -6.91 13.96 13.76
N THR A 345 -6.71 14.82 14.77
CA THR A 345 -5.39 15.11 15.36
C THR A 345 -5.32 14.76 16.88
N PRO A 346 -5.59 13.50 17.29
CA PRO A 346 -5.43 13.11 18.70
C PRO A 346 -3.95 13.15 19.12
N TYR A 347 -3.68 13.16 20.42
CA TYR A 347 -2.31 13.17 20.97
C TYR A 347 -1.44 14.37 20.59
N PHE A 348 -2.04 15.48 20.16
CA PHE A 348 -1.32 16.63 19.56
C PHE A 348 -0.11 17.11 20.37
N ARG A 349 -0.28 17.32 21.68
CA ARG A 349 0.81 17.83 22.53
C ARG A 349 2.07 16.96 22.48
N ILE A 350 1.89 15.64 22.47
CA ILE A 350 2.99 14.67 22.50
C ILE A 350 3.59 14.49 21.10
N ILE A 351 2.74 14.43 20.07
CA ILE A 351 3.20 14.38 18.68
C ILE A 351 4.01 15.63 18.33
N ASP A 352 3.51 16.83 18.65
CA ASP A 352 4.23 18.09 18.40
C ASP A 352 5.57 18.13 19.15
N ALA A 353 5.59 17.70 20.42
CA ALA A 353 6.82 17.66 21.20
C ALA A 353 7.90 16.76 20.59
N PHE A 354 7.55 15.52 20.20
CA PHE A 354 8.52 14.61 19.57
C PHE A 354 8.89 15.01 18.14
N ALA A 355 7.93 15.53 17.36
CA ALA A 355 8.16 16.02 16.01
C ALA A 355 9.15 17.19 16.02
N ARG A 356 8.99 18.12 16.97
CA ARG A 356 9.95 19.21 17.22
C ARG A 356 11.34 18.71 17.58
N GLN A 357 11.44 17.74 18.51
CA GLN A 357 12.72 17.14 18.89
C GLN A 357 13.44 16.46 17.73
N SER A 358 12.67 15.86 16.81
CA SER A 358 13.22 15.12 15.66
C SER A 358 13.31 15.97 14.39
N ASN A 359 13.00 17.28 14.47
CA ASN A 359 12.91 18.21 13.34
C ASN A 359 12.09 17.68 12.15
N ILE A 360 10.94 17.07 12.40
CA ILE A 360 9.99 16.65 11.36
C ILE A 360 8.64 17.31 11.55
N ASN A 361 7.86 17.45 10.48
CA ASN A 361 6.54 18.03 10.55
C ASN A 361 5.57 17.12 11.35
N PRO A 362 4.86 17.62 12.38
CA PRO A 362 3.88 16.80 13.11
C PRO A 362 2.77 16.24 12.20
N LEU A 363 2.41 16.92 11.10
CA LEU A 363 1.43 16.43 10.13
C LEU A 363 1.93 15.23 9.31
N LEU A 364 3.25 15.08 9.16
CA LEU A 364 3.83 13.85 8.60
C LEU A 364 3.66 12.68 9.57
N VAL A 365 3.86 12.90 10.86
CA VAL A 365 3.63 11.89 11.90
C VAL A 365 2.16 11.44 11.88
N TYR A 366 1.21 12.38 11.83
CA TYR A 366 -0.22 12.07 11.64
C TYR A 366 -0.51 11.26 10.38
N SER A 367 0.15 11.59 9.27
CA SER A 367 -0.02 10.92 7.98
C SER A 367 0.40 9.46 8.01
N ILE A 368 1.49 9.16 8.74
CA ILE A 368 2.00 7.81 8.97
C ILE A 368 1.07 7.05 9.91
N ILE A 369 0.74 7.59 11.09
CA ILE A 369 -0.15 6.94 12.06
C ILE A 369 -1.50 6.60 11.42
N ARG A 370 -2.06 7.52 10.64
CA ARG A 370 -3.31 7.30 9.92
C ARG A 370 -3.23 6.07 9.00
N GLN A 371 -2.10 5.88 8.32
CA GLN A 371 -1.91 4.77 7.41
C GLN A 371 -1.54 3.46 8.14
N GLU A 372 -0.82 3.54 9.24
CA GLU A 372 -0.32 2.39 10.00
C GLU A 372 -1.38 1.77 10.91
N SER A 373 -2.06 2.59 11.72
CA SER A 373 -2.96 2.12 12.77
C SER A 373 -4.32 2.79 12.75
N LYS A 374 -4.50 3.87 11.97
CA LYS A 374 -5.65 4.77 12.08
C LYS A 374 -5.85 5.26 13.53
N PHE A 375 -4.77 5.47 14.28
CA PHE A 375 -4.79 5.89 15.69
C PHE A 375 -5.18 4.81 16.70
N HIS A 376 -5.16 3.54 16.30
CA HIS A 376 -5.31 2.42 17.23
C HIS A 376 -3.98 2.13 17.95
N ASN A 377 -3.91 2.49 19.23
CA ASN A 377 -2.70 2.41 20.06
C ASN A 377 -2.21 0.98 20.37
N PHE A 378 -3.06 -0.04 20.24
CA PHE A 378 -2.71 -1.46 20.45
C PHE A 378 -2.74 -2.28 19.15
N ALA A 379 -2.74 -1.63 17.99
CA ALA A 379 -2.76 -2.33 16.72
C ALA A 379 -1.57 -3.31 16.61
N GLU A 380 -1.83 -4.57 16.28
CA GLU A 380 -0.79 -5.55 15.93
C GLU A 380 -1.02 -6.05 14.51
N SER A 381 -0.04 -5.88 13.63
CA SER A 381 -0.10 -6.41 12.27
C SER A 381 0.22 -7.90 12.21
N TYR A 382 -0.11 -8.55 11.10
CA TYR A 382 0.28 -9.94 10.83
C TYR A 382 1.81 -10.17 10.90
N ALA A 383 2.60 -9.12 10.63
CA ALA A 383 4.07 -9.16 10.72
C ALA A 383 4.60 -8.91 12.15
N GLY A 384 3.71 -8.68 13.12
CA GLY A 384 4.07 -8.40 14.52
C GLY A 384 4.50 -6.96 14.79
N ALA A 385 4.22 -6.02 13.89
CA ALA A 385 4.41 -4.59 14.14
C ALA A 385 3.32 -4.04 15.08
N ILE A 386 3.69 -3.17 16.04
CA ILE A 386 2.83 -2.81 17.18
C ILE A 386 2.63 -1.30 17.31
N GLY A 387 1.41 -0.93 17.72
CA GLY A 387 1.04 0.40 18.19
C GLY A 387 0.78 1.42 17.10
N LEU A 388 0.74 2.70 17.49
CA LEU A 388 0.33 3.82 16.64
C LEU A 388 1.12 3.93 15.33
N MET A 389 2.44 3.75 15.40
CA MET A 389 3.35 3.84 14.26
C MET A 389 3.83 2.46 13.77
N GLN A 390 3.20 1.36 14.23
CA GLN A 390 3.46 -0.01 13.75
C GLN A 390 4.94 -0.41 13.74
N ILE A 391 5.60 -0.32 14.90
CA ILE A 391 7.01 -0.63 15.04
C ILE A 391 7.19 -2.14 15.25
N ILE A 392 8.06 -2.76 14.46
CA ILE A 392 8.45 -4.17 14.67
C ILE A 392 9.38 -4.24 15.89
N PRO A 393 9.21 -5.21 16.81
CA PRO A 393 10.01 -5.33 18.03
C PRO A 393 11.52 -5.25 17.81
N GLU A 394 12.06 -5.97 16.83
CA GLU A 394 13.48 -5.94 16.46
C GLU A 394 13.99 -4.52 16.19
N THR A 395 13.22 -3.77 15.39
CA THR A 395 13.49 -2.35 15.07
C THR A 395 13.36 -1.48 16.32
N GLY A 396 12.35 -1.75 17.15
CA GLY A 396 12.13 -1.07 18.43
C GLY A 396 13.34 -1.17 19.37
N TYR A 397 13.94 -2.34 19.53
CA TYR A 397 15.17 -2.51 20.33
C TYR A 397 16.33 -1.66 19.80
N SER A 398 16.48 -1.57 18.47
CA SER A 398 17.54 -0.76 17.86
C SER A 398 17.33 0.74 18.15
N ILE A 399 16.12 1.24 17.93
CA ILE A 399 15.78 2.65 18.15
C ILE A 399 15.85 3.00 19.63
N ALA A 400 15.28 2.17 20.52
CA ALA A 400 15.18 2.43 21.96
C ALA A 400 16.54 2.66 22.61
N ARG A 401 17.55 1.86 22.24
CA ARG A 401 18.93 2.05 22.69
C ARG A 401 19.48 3.42 22.34
N ARG A 402 19.23 3.87 21.10
CA ARG A 402 19.71 5.18 20.61
C ARG A 402 18.97 6.35 21.24
N VAL A 403 17.66 6.24 21.49
CA VAL A 403 16.85 7.35 22.04
C VAL A 403 16.71 7.33 23.56
N GLY A 404 17.52 6.50 24.24
CA GLY A 404 17.63 6.46 25.70
C GLY A 404 16.41 5.86 26.42
N VAL A 405 15.69 4.93 25.79
CA VAL A 405 14.60 4.17 26.44
C VAL A 405 15.17 2.82 26.88
N ASN A 406 15.67 2.75 28.12
CA ASN A 406 16.23 1.53 28.71
C ASN A 406 15.76 1.37 30.17
N PRO A 407 15.39 0.16 30.61
CA PRO A 407 15.29 -1.08 29.82
C PRO A 407 14.08 -1.03 28.86
N PHE A 408 14.23 -1.61 27.66
CA PHE A 408 13.15 -1.73 26.68
C PHE A 408 12.69 -3.18 26.54
N THR A 409 11.38 -3.37 26.32
CA THR A 409 10.75 -4.68 26.11
C THR A 409 9.65 -4.53 25.07
N LYS A 410 9.24 -5.64 24.42
CA LYS A 410 8.13 -5.66 23.44
C LYS A 410 6.87 -4.95 23.97
N ASN A 411 6.52 -5.14 25.25
CA ASN A 411 5.30 -4.58 25.84
C ASN A 411 5.27 -3.06 25.86
N HIS A 412 6.43 -2.40 25.90
CA HIS A 412 6.52 -0.94 25.83
C HIS A 412 6.04 -0.38 24.48
N LEU A 413 5.94 -1.18 23.42
CA LEU A 413 5.36 -0.71 22.15
C LEU A 413 3.85 -0.45 22.21
N ASN A 414 3.17 -0.97 23.23
CA ASN A 414 1.75 -0.69 23.51
C ASN A 414 1.57 0.64 24.27
N ASP A 415 2.63 1.18 24.86
CA ASP A 415 2.63 2.53 25.42
C ASP A 415 2.70 3.53 24.25
N TYR A 416 1.68 4.37 24.13
CA TYR A 416 1.55 5.28 23.00
C TYR A 416 2.64 6.36 23.00
N GLU A 417 3.14 6.78 24.17
CA GLU A 417 4.21 7.78 24.26
C GLU A 417 5.54 7.19 23.79
N ILE A 418 5.88 5.99 24.25
CA ILE A 418 7.07 5.27 23.81
C ILE A 418 6.98 4.97 22.31
N ASN A 419 5.83 4.48 21.82
CA ASN A 419 5.63 4.17 20.41
C ASN A 419 5.83 5.42 19.52
N LEU A 420 5.23 6.55 19.91
CA LEU A 420 5.39 7.83 19.20
C LEU A 420 6.84 8.33 19.24
N LYS A 421 7.52 8.26 20.40
CA LYS A 421 8.93 8.64 20.52
C LYS A 421 9.80 7.83 19.56
N LEU A 422 9.67 6.50 19.58
CA LEU A 422 10.47 5.62 18.74
C LEU A 422 10.17 5.83 17.25
N GLY A 423 8.90 5.88 16.87
CA GLY A 423 8.49 5.99 15.46
C GLY A 423 8.85 7.33 14.83
N THR A 424 8.67 8.43 15.58
CA THR A 424 9.01 9.79 15.14
C THR A 424 10.52 9.93 14.91
N ASN A 425 11.34 9.43 15.85
CA ASN A 425 12.79 9.42 15.67
C ASN A 425 13.20 8.55 14.48
N HIS A 426 12.61 7.35 14.34
CA HIS A 426 12.97 6.44 13.27
C HIS A 426 12.72 7.02 11.88
N ILE A 427 11.54 7.61 11.64
CA ILE A 427 11.26 8.20 10.33
C ILE A 427 12.15 9.42 10.06
N ALA A 428 12.47 10.21 11.09
CA ALA A 428 13.40 11.34 10.95
C ALA A 428 14.79 10.87 10.49
N ASP A 429 15.34 9.80 11.09
CA ASP A 429 16.63 9.26 10.65
C ASP A 429 16.59 8.76 9.21
N LEU A 430 15.50 8.09 8.82
CA LEU A 430 15.36 7.57 7.46
C LEU A 430 15.29 8.71 6.44
N ILE A 431 14.56 9.78 6.74
CA ILE A 431 14.51 10.98 5.90
C ILE A 431 15.90 11.60 5.79
N SER A 432 16.59 11.76 6.92
CA SER A 432 17.96 12.30 6.94
C SER A 432 18.94 11.43 6.16
N SER A 433 18.82 10.10 6.24
CA SER A 433 19.74 9.15 5.61
C SER A 433 19.56 9.10 4.09
N HIS A 434 18.33 9.26 3.61
CA HIS A 434 18.00 9.12 2.19
C HIS A 434 17.84 10.44 1.46
N GLY A 435 17.69 11.56 2.18
CA GLY A 435 17.36 12.87 1.59
C GLY A 435 16.02 12.90 0.86
N SER A 436 15.16 11.90 1.07
CA SER A 436 13.91 11.68 0.35
C SER A 436 12.87 11.05 1.27
N LEU A 437 11.72 11.72 1.38
CA LEU A 437 10.57 11.18 2.11
C LEU A 437 10.07 9.87 1.49
N TYR A 438 10.04 9.78 0.16
CA TYR A 438 9.51 8.61 -0.55
C TYR A 438 10.36 7.37 -0.29
N LYS A 439 11.68 7.50 -0.32
CA LYS A 439 12.63 6.42 -0.01
C LYS A 439 12.59 6.05 1.48
N ALA A 440 12.49 7.04 2.36
CA ALA A 440 12.34 6.82 3.80
C ALA A 440 11.08 5.99 4.12
N LEU A 441 9.93 6.33 3.53
CA LEU A 441 8.68 5.58 3.70
C LEU A 441 8.75 4.15 3.14
N ALA A 442 9.52 3.96 2.07
CA ALA A 442 9.72 2.63 1.50
C ALA A 442 10.57 1.73 2.41
N GLU A 443 11.64 2.26 3.00
CA GLU A 443 12.43 1.53 4.00
C GLU A 443 11.62 1.29 5.27
N TYR A 444 10.86 2.29 5.74
CA TYR A 444 9.98 2.15 6.90
C TYR A 444 9.03 0.96 6.74
N ASN A 445 8.47 0.77 5.54
CA ASN A 445 7.50 -0.28 5.27
C ASN A 445 8.10 -1.64 4.86
N ALA A 446 9.23 -1.66 4.15
CA ALA A 446 9.76 -2.87 3.50
C ALA A 446 11.23 -3.19 3.82
N GLY A 447 11.92 -2.33 4.56
CA GLY A 447 13.31 -2.47 4.97
C GLY A 447 14.33 -2.09 3.90
N ASN A 448 15.56 -1.81 4.37
CA ASN A 448 16.67 -1.32 3.53
C ASN A 448 17.05 -2.26 2.39
N SER A 449 16.98 -3.59 2.60
CA SER A 449 17.33 -4.55 1.54
C SER A 449 16.45 -4.39 0.29
N GLN A 450 15.16 -4.05 0.47
CA GLN A 450 14.26 -3.83 -0.65
C GLN A 450 14.45 -2.45 -1.27
N LEU A 451 14.63 -1.42 -0.44
CA LEU A 451 14.98 -0.07 -0.90
C LEU A 451 16.23 -0.09 -1.80
N SER A 452 17.30 -0.72 -1.34
CA SER A 452 18.55 -0.88 -2.09
C SER A 452 18.32 -1.52 -3.46
N ARG A 453 17.46 -2.54 -3.54
CA ARG A 453 17.10 -3.18 -4.81
C ARG A 453 16.30 -2.24 -5.71
N TRP A 454 15.33 -1.50 -5.18
CA TRP A 454 14.51 -0.57 -5.97
C TRP A 454 15.34 0.61 -6.51
N ASN A 455 16.29 1.11 -5.73
CA ASN A 455 17.25 2.13 -6.18
C ASN A 455 18.05 1.67 -7.40
N GLN A 456 18.40 0.38 -7.47
CA GLN A 456 19.07 -0.20 -8.65
C GLN A 456 18.10 -0.52 -9.80
N GLN A 457 16.82 -0.75 -9.51
CA GLN A 457 15.82 -1.23 -10.47
C GLN A 457 14.81 -0.15 -10.85
N CYS A 458 15.29 1.06 -11.12
CA CYS A 458 14.52 2.18 -11.65
C CYS A 458 15.34 2.90 -12.73
N PRO A 459 14.77 3.25 -13.90
CA PRO A 459 15.49 3.98 -14.93
C PRO A 459 15.85 5.42 -14.53
N ASN A 460 15.08 6.04 -13.63
CA ASN A 460 15.37 7.37 -13.10
C ASN A 460 15.13 7.41 -11.58
N PRO A 461 16.09 6.96 -10.76
CA PRO A 461 15.92 6.86 -9.31
C PRO A 461 16.01 8.21 -8.56
N GLN A 462 16.25 9.33 -9.28
CA GLN A 462 16.30 10.67 -8.69
C GLN A 462 14.93 11.36 -8.70
N ASP A 463 14.04 10.97 -9.61
CA ASP A 463 12.65 11.38 -9.58
C ASP A 463 11.88 10.46 -8.63
N ASP A 464 11.57 10.96 -7.43
CA ASP A 464 10.91 10.21 -6.37
C ASP A 464 9.53 9.65 -6.79
N LEU A 465 8.81 10.34 -7.66
CA LEU A 465 7.50 9.87 -8.12
C LEU A 465 7.65 8.73 -9.13
N VAL A 466 8.54 8.88 -10.12
CA VAL A 466 8.89 7.78 -11.04
C VAL A 466 9.43 6.59 -10.26
N TRP A 467 10.35 6.83 -9.33
CA TRP A 467 10.94 5.80 -8.47
C TRP A 467 9.86 5.04 -7.68
N THR A 468 8.93 5.76 -7.07
CA THR A 468 7.81 5.18 -6.31
C THR A 468 6.98 4.25 -7.20
N GLU A 469 6.71 4.65 -8.45
CA GLU A 469 5.93 3.81 -9.35
C GLU A 469 6.60 2.50 -9.75
N PHE A 470 7.93 2.51 -9.78
CA PHE A 470 8.71 1.30 -10.03
C PHE A 470 8.76 0.36 -8.82
N VAL A 471 8.42 0.76 -7.60
CA VAL A 471 8.36 -0.16 -6.44
C VAL A 471 7.43 -1.34 -6.76
N ASP A 472 8.01 -2.53 -6.90
CA ASP A 472 7.29 -3.74 -7.35
C ASP A 472 6.46 -4.41 -6.25
N TYR A 473 6.64 -3.97 -5.00
CA TYR A 473 5.78 -4.37 -3.90
C TYR A 473 4.57 -3.44 -3.89
N GLY A 474 3.47 -3.89 -4.52
CA GLY A 474 2.26 -3.08 -4.67
C GLY A 474 1.69 -2.55 -3.35
N GLN A 475 1.91 -3.25 -2.22
CA GLN A 475 1.57 -2.75 -0.89
C GLN A 475 2.41 -1.53 -0.51
N THR A 476 3.75 -1.62 -0.63
CA THR A 476 4.68 -0.54 -0.31
C THR A 476 4.49 0.67 -1.22
N ARG A 477 4.31 0.45 -2.53
CA ARG A 477 4.00 1.53 -3.47
C ARG A 477 2.72 2.29 -3.07
N ARG A 478 1.65 1.55 -2.73
CA ARG A 478 0.41 2.18 -2.25
C ARG A 478 0.59 2.86 -0.89
N TYR A 479 1.41 2.29 -0.01
CA TYR A 479 1.71 2.89 1.29
C TYR A 479 2.34 4.28 1.13
N ILE A 480 3.40 4.39 0.32
CA ILE A 480 4.07 5.67 0.03
C ILE A 480 3.05 6.69 -0.50
N LYS A 481 2.29 6.31 -1.54
CA LYS A 481 1.27 7.18 -2.14
C LYS A 481 0.22 7.65 -1.13
N LYS A 482 -0.23 6.75 -0.24
CA LYS A 482 -1.22 7.08 0.79
C LYS A 482 -0.65 7.99 1.87
N VAL A 483 0.57 7.75 2.35
CA VAL A 483 1.18 8.62 3.37
C VAL A 483 1.42 10.02 2.81
N VAL A 484 1.97 10.14 1.60
CA VAL A 484 2.19 11.47 0.99
C VAL A 484 0.87 12.16 0.66
N GLY A 485 -0.12 11.43 0.15
CA GLY A 485 -1.47 11.97 -0.05
C GLY A 485 -2.12 12.43 1.26
N ASN A 486 -1.96 11.66 2.35
CA ASN A 486 -2.41 12.06 3.69
C ASN A 486 -1.69 13.32 4.15
N LEU A 487 -0.38 13.46 3.87
CA LEU A 487 0.41 14.62 4.26
C LEU A 487 -0.11 15.89 3.60
N PHE A 488 -0.39 15.86 2.30
CA PHE A 488 -1.07 16.97 1.63
C PHE A 488 -2.42 17.29 2.27
N THR A 489 -3.24 16.27 2.57
CA THR A 489 -4.56 16.49 3.20
C THR A 489 -4.44 17.12 4.59
N TYR A 490 -3.58 16.59 5.46
CA TYR A 490 -3.35 17.16 6.78
C TYR A 490 -2.78 18.58 6.68
N TYR A 491 -1.85 18.84 5.76
CA TYR A 491 -1.27 20.17 5.56
C TYR A 491 -2.31 21.18 5.06
N TRP A 492 -3.19 20.78 4.14
CA TRP A 492 -4.29 21.63 3.68
C TRP A 492 -5.27 21.97 4.81
N LEU A 493 -5.52 21.04 5.73
CA LEU A 493 -6.43 21.22 6.86
C LEU A 493 -5.83 22.00 8.04
N TYR A 494 -4.54 21.82 8.31
CA TYR A 494 -3.91 22.24 9.59
C TYR A 494 -2.56 22.97 9.44
N GLY A 495 -2.00 23.01 8.22
CA GLY A 495 -0.64 23.53 7.96
C GLY A 495 -0.54 25.05 7.97
N ARG A 496 -1.64 25.77 7.78
CA ARG A 496 -1.71 27.22 7.99
C ARG A 496 -2.02 27.45 9.47
N GLY A 497 -1.00 27.70 10.27
CA GLY A 497 -1.18 28.15 11.64
C GLY A 497 -1.65 29.60 11.62
N ASP A 498 -2.97 29.80 11.54
CA ASP A 498 -3.77 30.92 12.06
C ASP A 498 -5.22 30.80 11.57
#